data_AF-A0A3M7DB12-F1
#
_entry.id   AF-A0A3M7DB12-F1
#
_cell.length_a   1.000
_cell.length_b   1.000
_cell.length_c   1.000
_cell.angle_alpha   90.00
_cell.angle_beta   90.00
_cell.angle_gamma   90.00
#
_symmetry.space_group_name_H-M   'P 1'
#
loop_
_entity.id
_entity.type
_entity.pdbx_description
1 polymer ?
#
loop_
_entity_poly.entity_id
_entity_poly.type
_entity_poly.pdbx_seq_one_letter_code
_entity_poly.pdbx_strand_id
1 'polypeptide(L)'
;MATAQNIALAHSLPPRLLNFFKRFPPPQLSAASATTSKPARETITVTENTSSSDPNAGASQVEVPLPSETTTNDNLQLGWKKNPFLAFKNPSTGNWHPPHYSLRRQADLFKLATAHNVLSLMPPSPKHPEIKQQKRIEHGLRVKGTGEGQKVKGKYWERTLKTRLETRRKAMETMPDMINLWRERGHGRGWKKYPSGKEGKGKCRKAYLGYRNRPVVIANLRSIWHEVRNNFDIKDCAMEPAQPPACVVLLNGYPGTGKFAVARALRSKLGDTNTRLVDNHLIIDPAEAVHPGRGYEHKAQRDVIRRAVFQDLKGLPETITTIVLTGCLGQNAEDVAVYAEHVEIAQARGVPLLSFTLTVQKSEHLLRLQSPDRVYGQKTKLNDHAVLETIMTNNEIPDPTIVVDKGSDVDFRSIRHHLIDTTGLTVDESAGRILDMIAPQQQHQQ
;
A
#
# COMPACT_ATOMS: atom_id res chain seq x y z
N MET A 1 9.20 -51.46 -29.81
CA MET A 1 8.11 -50.45 -29.74
C MET A 1 8.43 -49.32 -28.76
N ALA A 2 8.93 -49.60 -27.54
CA ALA A 2 9.28 -48.56 -26.55
C ALA A 2 10.32 -47.52 -27.04
N THR A 3 11.29 -47.92 -27.87
CA THR A 3 12.33 -47.01 -28.38
C THR A 3 11.78 -45.91 -29.31
N ALA A 4 10.89 -46.27 -30.23
CA ALA A 4 10.24 -45.31 -31.14
C ALA A 4 9.32 -44.33 -30.38
N GLN A 5 8.61 -44.81 -29.36
CA GLN A 5 7.78 -43.98 -28.48
C GLN A 5 8.62 -42.99 -27.67
N ASN A 6 9.76 -43.42 -27.12
CA ASN A 6 10.68 -42.54 -26.40
C ASN A 6 11.29 -41.46 -27.30
N ILE A 7 11.59 -41.80 -28.56
CA ILE A 7 12.07 -40.84 -29.57
C ILE A 7 10.96 -39.81 -29.88
N ALA A 8 9.72 -40.25 -30.10
CA ALA A 8 8.58 -39.36 -30.32
C ALA A 8 8.32 -38.44 -29.12
N LEU A 9 8.44 -38.95 -27.89
CA LEU A 9 8.35 -38.16 -26.66
C LEU A 9 9.52 -37.17 -26.51
N ALA A 10 10.73 -37.53 -26.91
CA ALA A 10 11.84 -36.59 -26.93
C ALA A 10 11.58 -35.46 -27.94
N HIS A 11 11.06 -35.76 -29.12
CA HIS A 11 10.71 -34.76 -30.13
C HIS A 11 9.54 -33.85 -29.75
N SER A 12 8.67 -34.26 -28.82
CA SER A 12 7.57 -33.41 -28.33
C SER A 12 8.01 -32.33 -27.34
N LEU A 13 9.28 -32.33 -26.92
CA LEU A 13 9.83 -31.31 -26.04
C LEU A 13 9.91 -29.94 -26.74
N PRO A 14 9.77 -28.83 -25.98
CA PRO A 14 9.89 -27.48 -26.52
C PRO A 14 11.24 -27.26 -27.25
N PRO A 15 11.25 -26.54 -28.40
CA PRO A 15 12.47 -26.29 -29.17
C PRO A 15 13.60 -25.66 -28.34
N ARG A 16 13.27 -24.85 -27.34
CA ARG A 16 14.26 -24.22 -26.45
C ARG A 16 14.99 -25.24 -25.57
N LEU A 17 14.29 -26.27 -25.08
CA LEU A 17 14.88 -27.37 -24.32
C LEU A 17 15.68 -28.30 -25.23
N LEU A 18 15.14 -28.65 -26.40
CA LEU A 18 15.85 -29.45 -27.39
C LEU A 18 17.16 -28.80 -27.84
N ASN A 19 17.14 -27.50 -28.15
CA ASN A 19 18.34 -26.74 -28.51
C ASN A 19 19.36 -26.67 -27.37
N PHE A 20 18.88 -26.62 -26.13
CA PHE A 20 19.74 -26.67 -24.95
C PHE A 20 20.44 -28.03 -24.86
N PHE A 21 19.69 -29.14 -24.87
CA PHE A 21 20.24 -30.49 -24.79
C PHE A 21 21.11 -30.86 -26.00
N LYS A 22 20.82 -30.32 -27.19
CA LYS A 22 21.67 -30.46 -28.38
C LYS A 22 23.05 -29.85 -28.19
N ARG A 23 23.13 -28.66 -27.56
CA ARG A 23 24.40 -27.96 -27.30
C ARG A 23 25.12 -28.46 -26.06
N PHE A 24 24.34 -28.89 -25.08
CA PHE A 24 24.81 -29.30 -23.76
C PHE A 24 24.12 -30.65 -23.45
N PRO A 25 24.64 -31.78 -23.97
CA PRO A 25 24.07 -33.08 -23.71
C PRO A 25 24.34 -33.50 -22.25
N PRO A 26 23.32 -34.03 -21.54
CA PRO A 26 23.49 -34.44 -20.16
C PRO A 26 24.44 -35.66 -20.06
N PRO A 27 25.22 -35.75 -18.98
CA PRO A 27 26.17 -36.83 -18.77
C PRO A 27 25.45 -38.18 -18.65
N GLN A 28 24.22 -38.22 -18.15
CA GLN A 28 23.39 -39.44 -18.07
C GLN A 28 23.13 -40.08 -19.44
N LEU A 29 22.89 -39.26 -20.48
CA LEU A 29 22.71 -39.76 -21.85
C LEU A 29 24.06 -40.10 -22.52
N SER A 30 25.13 -39.41 -22.13
CA SER A 30 26.48 -39.65 -22.67
C SER A 30 27.12 -40.91 -22.05
N ALA A 31 26.86 -41.19 -20.77
CA ALA A 31 27.38 -42.33 -20.02
C ALA A 31 26.61 -43.63 -20.31
N ALA A 32 25.30 -43.56 -20.59
CA ALA A 32 24.52 -44.73 -21.02
C ALA A 32 25.00 -45.33 -22.35
N SER A 33 25.70 -44.56 -23.19
CA SER A 33 26.41 -45.10 -24.38
C SER A 33 27.72 -45.82 -24.04
N ALA A 34 28.23 -45.71 -22.80
CA ALA A 34 29.54 -46.22 -22.39
C ALA A 34 29.50 -47.43 -21.43
N THR A 35 28.36 -47.74 -20.81
CA THR A 35 28.26 -48.89 -19.87
C THR A 35 27.00 -49.71 -20.08
N THR A 36 27.13 -50.85 -20.77
CA THR A 36 26.26 -52.01 -20.59
C THR A 36 26.67 -52.75 -19.31
N SER A 37 26.03 -52.44 -18.18
CA SER A 37 25.97 -53.38 -17.06
C SER A 37 24.60 -53.34 -16.38
N LYS A 38 24.04 -54.54 -16.26
CA LYS A 38 22.72 -54.93 -15.73
C LYS A 38 22.54 -54.45 -14.28
N PRO A 39 21.35 -53.98 -13.82
CA PRO A 39 21.17 -53.70 -12.40
C PRO A 39 20.97 -55.00 -11.64
N ALA A 40 21.77 -55.21 -10.59
CA ALA A 40 21.57 -56.25 -9.59
C ALA A 40 20.45 -55.83 -8.62
N ARG A 41 19.55 -56.76 -8.30
CA ARG A 41 18.48 -56.61 -7.32
C ARG A 41 19.00 -57.13 -5.99
N GLU A 42 19.25 -56.24 -5.03
CA GLU A 42 19.56 -56.62 -3.65
C GLU A 42 18.31 -56.51 -2.77
N THR A 43 18.01 -57.58 -2.05
CA THR A 43 16.87 -57.72 -1.12
C THR A 43 17.41 -57.61 0.30
N ILE A 44 16.85 -56.72 1.12
CA ILE A 44 17.16 -56.63 2.55
C ILE A 44 15.89 -56.91 3.36
N THR A 45 15.98 -57.86 4.28
CA THR A 45 14.93 -58.23 5.24
C THR A 45 15.05 -57.35 6.49
N VAL A 46 13.98 -56.66 6.89
CA VAL A 46 13.92 -55.91 8.16
C VAL A 46 12.79 -56.46 9.01
N THR A 47 13.13 -56.97 10.20
CA THR A 47 12.19 -57.39 11.25
C THR A 47 11.70 -56.17 12.03
N GLU A 48 10.39 -55.99 12.15
CA GLU A 48 9.79 -54.95 12.98
C GLU A 48 9.92 -55.30 14.48
N ASN A 49 10.46 -54.37 15.27
CA ASN A 49 10.29 -54.35 16.71
C ASN A 49 9.13 -53.43 17.06
N THR A 50 7.95 -54.00 17.29
CA THR A 50 6.89 -53.35 18.07
C THR A 50 6.32 -54.32 19.08
N SER A 51 6.36 -53.90 20.34
CA SER A 51 5.78 -54.56 21.50
C SER A 51 4.25 -54.61 21.42
N SER A 52 3.67 -55.80 21.43
CA SER A 52 2.38 -56.06 22.06
C SER A 52 2.21 -57.55 22.38
N SER A 53 1.64 -57.81 23.55
CA SER A 53 1.49 -59.08 24.24
C SER A 53 0.53 -60.04 23.52
N ASP A 54 1.05 -61.06 22.82
CA ASP A 54 0.37 -62.35 22.60
C ASP A 54 1.32 -63.35 21.89
N PRO A 55 1.48 -64.61 22.35
CA PRO A 55 2.55 -65.48 21.90
C PRO A 55 2.23 -66.34 20.66
N ASN A 56 1.15 -66.09 19.91
CA ASN A 56 0.78 -66.99 18.80
C ASN A 56 0.08 -66.34 17.58
N ALA A 57 0.56 -65.19 17.11
CA ALA A 57 0.12 -64.62 15.83
C ALA A 57 1.24 -64.72 14.77
N GLY A 58 0.97 -65.45 13.69
CA GLY A 58 1.90 -65.66 12.58
C GLY A 58 2.24 -64.36 11.83
N ALA A 59 3.52 -64.16 11.54
CA ALA A 59 4.02 -63.01 10.79
C ALA A 59 3.38 -62.93 9.39
N SER A 60 2.61 -61.88 9.13
CA SER A 60 2.08 -61.56 7.81
C SER A 60 3.07 -60.64 7.07
N GLN A 61 3.52 -61.07 5.90
CA GLN A 61 4.39 -60.29 5.02
C GLN A 61 3.54 -59.27 4.24
N VAL A 62 3.85 -57.98 4.37
CA VAL A 62 3.25 -56.92 3.55
C VAL A 62 4.34 -56.31 2.66
N GLU A 63 4.17 -56.43 1.35
CA GLU A 63 5.05 -55.86 0.33
C GLU A 63 4.60 -54.42 0.05
N VAL A 64 5.35 -53.43 0.54
CA VAL A 64 5.13 -52.01 0.25
C VAL A 64 6.37 -51.44 -0.45
N PRO A 65 6.24 -50.85 -1.66
CA PRO A 65 7.36 -50.13 -2.28
C PRO A 65 7.63 -48.82 -1.54
N LEU A 66 8.78 -48.73 -0.86
CA LEU A 66 9.27 -47.49 -0.26
C LEU A 66 9.93 -46.61 -1.34
N PRO A 67 9.69 -45.28 -1.39
CA PRO A 67 10.42 -44.39 -2.27
C PRO A 67 11.88 -44.38 -1.84
N SER A 68 12.76 -44.76 -2.76
CA SER A 68 14.21 -44.83 -2.54
C SER A 68 14.71 -43.52 -1.94
N GLU A 69 15.38 -43.64 -0.80
CA GLU A 69 16.18 -42.57 -0.23
C GLU A 69 17.12 -42.05 -1.30
N THR A 70 16.92 -40.77 -1.63
CA THR A 70 17.75 -40.01 -2.55
C THR A 70 19.21 -40.12 -2.12
N THR A 71 20.00 -40.82 -2.92
CA THR A 71 21.46 -40.74 -2.97
C THR A 71 21.86 -39.33 -3.40
N THR A 72 21.74 -38.35 -2.50
CA THR A 72 21.92 -36.92 -2.83
C THR A 72 23.36 -36.43 -2.90
N ASN A 73 24.38 -37.26 -2.62
CA ASN A 73 25.76 -36.77 -2.53
C ASN A 73 26.72 -37.21 -3.64
N ASP A 74 26.44 -38.28 -4.40
CA ASP A 74 27.38 -38.76 -5.44
C ASP A 74 27.09 -38.24 -6.87
N ASN A 75 25.93 -37.61 -7.11
CA ASN A 75 25.58 -37.10 -8.44
C ASN A 75 26.13 -35.69 -8.76
N LEU A 76 26.81 -35.04 -7.81
CA LEU A 76 27.45 -33.72 -8.02
C LEU A 76 28.77 -33.82 -8.82
N GLN A 77 29.24 -35.03 -9.13
CA GLN A 77 30.49 -35.28 -9.85
C GLN A 77 30.36 -36.15 -11.11
N LEU A 78 29.14 -36.43 -11.60
CA LEU A 78 28.99 -36.83 -13.01
C LEU A 78 29.13 -35.57 -13.89
N GLY A 79 30.40 -35.23 -14.14
CA GLY A 79 30.86 -33.91 -14.57
C GLY A 79 30.41 -33.52 -15.97
N TRP A 80 29.44 -32.61 -16.03
CA TRP A 80 29.33 -31.71 -17.18
C TRP A 80 30.69 -31.07 -17.45
N LYS A 81 31.30 -31.33 -18.63
CA LYS A 81 32.64 -30.79 -18.99
C LYS A 81 32.78 -29.29 -18.71
N LYS A 82 31.69 -28.54 -18.90
CA LYS A 82 31.54 -27.15 -18.46
C LYS A 82 30.07 -26.86 -18.18
N ASN A 83 29.73 -26.55 -16.92
CA ASN A 83 28.36 -26.19 -16.56
C ASN A 83 27.98 -24.83 -17.21
N PRO A 84 26.96 -24.77 -18.08
CA PRO A 84 26.60 -23.55 -18.79
C PRO A 84 25.88 -22.51 -17.91
N PHE A 85 25.53 -22.87 -16.67
CA PHE A 85 24.76 -22.04 -15.73
C PHE A 85 25.61 -21.36 -14.67
N LEU A 86 26.88 -21.74 -14.52
CA LEU A 86 27.80 -21.15 -13.56
C LEU A 86 28.78 -20.21 -14.26
N ALA A 87 29.21 -19.18 -13.54
CA ALA A 87 30.32 -18.34 -14.00
C ALA A 87 31.61 -19.19 -14.00
N PHE A 88 32.47 -18.95 -14.99
CA PHE A 88 33.70 -19.70 -15.15
C PHE A 88 34.89 -18.76 -15.06
N LYS A 89 35.82 -19.04 -14.15
CA LYS A 89 37.08 -18.31 -14.07
C LYS A 89 38.05 -18.90 -15.09
N ASN A 90 38.52 -18.07 -16.01
CA ASN A 90 39.53 -18.50 -16.98
C ASN A 90 40.87 -18.73 -16.24
N PRO A 91 41.46 -19.93 -16.30
CA PRO A 91 42.69 -20.24 -15.59
C PRO A 91 43.91 -19.46 -16.12
N SER A 92 43.91 -19.09 -17.41
CA SER A 92 45.02 -18.36 -18.04
C SER A 92 45.00 -16.87 -17.75
N THR A 93 43.82 -16.24 -17.78
CA THR A 93 43.68 -14.78 -17.60
C THR A 93 43.22 -14.37 -16.21
N GLY A 94 42.76 -15.32 -15.38
CA GLY A 94 42.19 -15.05 -14.05
C GLY A 94 40.80 -14.39 -14.05
N ASN A 95 40.29 -14.00 -15.22
CA ASN A 95 39.02 -13.28 -15.35
C ASN A 95 37.81 -14.19 -15.25
N TRP A 96 36.75 -13.71 -14.59
CA TRP A 96 35.46 -14.40 -14.52
C TRP A 96 34.64 -14.11 -15.78
N HIS A 97 34.30 -15.16 -16.51
CA HIS A 97 33.30 -15.08 -17.56
C HIS A 97 31.91 -15.32 -16.98
N PRO A 98 30.90 -14.54 -17.42
CA PRO A 98 29.52 -14.77 -17.02
C PRO A 98 29.03 -16.14 -17.49
N PRO A 99 27.99 -16.71 -16.85
CA PRO A 99 27.40 -17.95 -17.31
C PRO A 99 26.85 -17.81 -18.72
N HIS A 100 26.96 -18.89 -19.51
CA HIS A 100 26.50 -18.91 -20.90
C HIS A 100 24.98 -18.64 -21.02
N TYR A 101 24.21 -19.01 -19.98
CA TYR A 101 22.82 -18.59 -19.81
C TYR A 101 22.69 -17.67 -18.60
N SER A 102 22.07 -16.51 -18.79
CA SER A 102 21.76 -15.59 -17.70
C SER A 102 20.75 -16.21 -16.72
N LEU A 103 20.71 -15.73 -15.46
CA LEU A 103 19.80 -16.24 -14.44
C LEU A 103 18.32 -16.24 -14.85
N ARG A 104 17.90 -15.30 -15.71
CA ARG A 104 16.57 -15.27 -16.32
C ARG A 104 16.37 -16.46 -17.26
N ARG A 105 17.30 -16.67 -18.20
CA ARG A 105 17.24 -17.79 -19.16
C ARG A 105 17.34 -19.14 -18.46
N GLN A 106 18.14 -19.24 -17.40
CA GLN A 106 18.19 -20.43 -16.54
C GLN A 106 16.82 -20.72 -15.93
N ALA A 107 16.17 -19.71 -15.32
CA ALA A 107 14.85 -19.88 -14.74
C ALA A 107 13.79 -20.29 -15.78
N ASP A 108 13.83 -19.71 -16.99
CA ASP A 108 12.93 -20.10 -18.09
C ASP A 108 13.14 -21.57 -18.51
N LEU A 109 14.38 -22.03 -18.61
CA LEU A 109 14.70 -23.43 -18.89
C LEU A 109 14.23 -24.36 -17.78
N PHE A 110 14.41 -23.99 -16.50
CA PHE A 110 13.90 -24.78 -15.38
C PHE A 110 12.38 -24.85 -15.34
N LYS A 111 11.67 -23.75 -15.65
CA LYS A 111 10.20 -23.77 -15.75
C LYS A 111 9.73 -24.77 -16.81
N LEU A 112 10.36 -24.76 -17.98
CA LEU A 112 10.05 -25.72 -19.04
C LEU A 112 10.42 -27.15 -18.63
N ALA A 113 11.59 -27.34 -18.01
CA ALA A 113 12.04 -28.66 -17.58
C ALA A 113 11.12 -29.28 -16.52
N THR A 114 10.62 -28.47 -15.59
CA THR A 114 9.61 -28.89 -14.60
C THR A 114 8.28 -29.24 -15.29
N ALA A 115 7.80 -28.42 -16.23
CA ALA A 115 6.54 -28.69 -16.93
C ALA A 115 6.57 -29.99 -17.75
N HIS A 116 7.73 -30.37 -18.27
CA HIS A 116 7.93 -31.58 -19.07
C HIS A 116 8.60 -32.73 -18.30
N ASN A 117 8.74 -32.63 -16.97
CA ASN A 117 9.34 -33.66 -16.11
C ASN A 117 10.77 -34.11 -16.52
N VAL A 118 11.55 -33.21 -17.14
CA VAL A 118 12.95 -33.45 -17.55
C VAL A 118 13.94 -32.71 -16.65
N LEU A 119 13.54 -32.42 -15.41
CA LEU A 119 14.34 -31.66 -14.46
C LEU A 119 15.65 -32.36 -14.08
N SER A 120 15.63 -33.68 -13.91
CA SER A 120 16.78 -34.50 -13.54
C SER A 120 17.93 -34.46 -14.56
N LEU A 121 17.63 -34.12 -15.82
CA LEU A 121 18.60 -33.98 -16.91
C LEU A 121 19.28 -32.61 -16.93
N MET A 122 18.84 -31.66 -16.10
CA MET A 122 19.37 -30.29 -16.10
C MET A 122 20.63 -30.17 -15.23
N PRO A 123 21.61 -29.33 -15.61
CA PRO A 123 22.77 -29.08 -14.76
C PRO A 123 22.40 -28.34 -13.47
N PRO A 124 23.16 -28.54 -12.37
CA PRO A 124 22.93 -27.84 -11.12
C PRO A 124 23.10 -26.32 -11.30
N SER A 125 22.20 -25.53 -10.70
CA SER A 125 22.21 -24.07 -10.79
C SER A 125 21.57 -23.44 -9.56
N PRO A 126 21.92 -22.17 -9.21
CA PRO A 126 21.20 -21.39 -8.20
C PRO A 126 19.69 -21.26 -8.46
N LYS A 127 19.23 -21.49 -9.70
CA LYS A 127 17.82 -21.42 -10.08
C LYS A 127 17.09 -22.77 -10.02
N HIS A 128 17.79 -23.88 -9.83
CA HIS A 128 17.22 -25.23 -9.71
C HIS A 128 16.22 -25.31 -8.53
N PRO A 129 15.00 -25.83 -8.74
CA PRO A 129 13.95 -25.84 -7.71
C PRO A 129 14.32 -26.67 -6.48
N GLU A 130 14.85 -27.89 -6.66
CA GLU A 130 15.25 -28.76 -5.52
C GLU A 130 16.38 -28.15 -4.69
N ILE A 131 17.45 -27.68 -5.33
CA ILE A 131 18.56 -26.98 -4.64
C ILE A 131 18.06 -25.74 -3.89
N LYS A 132 17.11 -24.98 -4.46
CA LYS A 132 16.50 -23.84 -3.76
C LYS A 132 15.69 -24.27 -2.54
N GLN A 133 14.95 -25.37 -2.65
CA GLN A 133 14.15 -25.89 -1.55
C GLN A 133 15.05 -26.42 -0.44
N GLN A 134 16.07 -27.21 -0.79
CA GLN A 134 17.07 -27.71 0.15
C GLN A 134 17.76 -26.56 0.89
N LYS A 135 18.21 -25.52 0.19
CA LYS A 135 18.80 -24.33 0.82
C LYS A 135 17.84 -23.58 1.73
N ARG A 136 16.53 -23.55 1.42
CA ARG A 136 15.53 -22.94 2.30
C ARG A 136 15.31 -23.77 3.56
N ILE A 137 15.32 -25.10 3.43
CA ILE A 137 15.17 -26.01 4.56
C ILE A 137 16.41 -25.94 5.47
N GLU A 138 17.61 -25.94 4.89
CA GLU A 138 18.88 -25.93 5.62
C GLU A 138 19.16 -24.58 6.31
N HIS A 139 18.89 -23.47 5.61
CA HIS A 139 19.30 -22.14 6.09
C HIS A 139 18.16 -21.26 6.60
N GLY A 140 16.90 -21.65 6.38
CA GLY A 140 15.75 -20.87 6.82
C GLY A 140 15.64 -19.48 6.21
N LEU A 141 14.79 -18.63 6.81
CA LEU A 141 14.72 -17.21 6.48
C LEU A 141 15.87 -16.46 7.16
N ARG A 142 16.67 -15.71 6.39
CA ARG A 142 17.85 -14.99 6.92
C ARG A 142 17.77 -13.47 6.80
N VAL A 143 16.57 -12.94 6.62
CA VAL A 143 16.34 -11.49 6.50
C VAL A 143 16.60 -10.81 7.85
N LYS A 144 17.18 -9.61 7.85
CA LYS A 144 17.46 -8.89 9.09
C LYS A 144 16.16 -8.56 9.83
N GLY A 145 16.05 -8.96 11.09
CA GLY A 145 14.91 -8.71 11.95
C GLY A 145 13.92 -9.87 12.03
N THR A 146 13.55 -10.47 10.89
CA THR A 146 12.55 -11.57 10.81
C THR A 146 13.15 -12.93 10.52
N GLY A 147 14.45 -12.99 10.20
CA GLY A 147 15.14 -14.26 10.00
C GLY A 147 15.31 -15.04 11.29
N GLU A 148 15.51 -16.34 11.16
CA GLU A 148 15.75 -17.25 12.28
C GLU A 148 16.95 -16.75 13.13
N GLY A 149 16.73 -16.63 14.44
CA GLY A 149 17.71 -16.07 15.38
C GLY A 149 17.90 -14.54 15.34
N GLN A 150 17.21 -13.80 14.47
CA GLN A 150 17.22 -12.33 14.47
C GLN A 150 16.10 -11.76 15.33
N LYS A 151 16.32 -10.56 15.88
CA LYS A 151 15.31 -9.79 16.61
C LYS A 151 15.01 -8.48 15.89
N VAL A 152 13.72 -8.12 15.86
CA VAL A 152 13.26 -6.84 15.33
C VAL A 152 13.73 -5.70 16.23
N LYS A 153 14.26 -4.63 15.63
CA LYS A 153 14.80 -3.48 16.37
C LYS A 153 13.74 -2.72 17.18
N GLY A 154 12.49 -2.71 16.71
CA GLY A 154 11.42 -1.89 17.26
C GLY A 154 11.53 -0.43 16.85
N LYS A 155 10.39 0.27 16.78
CA LYS A 155 10.33 1.70 16.46
C LYS A 155 10.94 2.52 17.60
N TYR A 156 11.37 3.75 17.30
CA TYR A 156 12.02 4.60 18.31
C TYR A 156 11.11 4.88 19.52
N TRP A 157 9.80 5.05 19.30
CA TRP A 157 8.84 5.28 20.39
C TRP A 157 8.65 4.04 21.27
N GLU A 158 8.62 2.83 20.70
CA GLU A 158 8.53 1.56 21.47
C GLU A 158 9.74 1.41 22.39
N ARG A 159 10.94 1.61 21.82
CA ARG A 159 12.20 1.49 22.57
C ARG A 159 12.33 2.51 23.71
N THR A 160 11.74 3.70 23.55
CA THR A 160 11.85 4.79 24.53
C THR A 160 10.63 4.90 25.46
N LEU A 161 9.57 4.11 25.21
CA LEU A 161 8.30 4.20 25.93
C LEU A 161 8.48 4.01 27.43
N LYS A 162 9.21 2.96 27.84
CA LYS A 162 9.47 2.65 29.26
C LYS A 162 10.15 3.81 29.97
N THR A 163 11.22 4.36 29.40
CA THR A 163 11.95 5.51 29.97
C THR A 163 11.08 6.75 30.04
N ARG A 164 10.26 7.02 29.01
CA ARG A 164 9.33 8.16 29.01
C ARG A 164 8.24 8.02 30.07
N LEU A 165 7.66 6.84 30.22
CA LEU A 165 6.65 6.56 31.25
C LEU A 165 7.22 6.72 32.66
N GLU A 166 8.42 6.22 32.89
CA GLU A 166 9.10 6.36 34.19
C GLU A 166 9.41 7.83 34.53
N THR A 167 9.84 8.61 33.53
CA THR A 167 10.06 10.05 33.68
C THR A 167 8.75 10.76 34.05
N ARG A 168 7.63 10.38 33.44
CA ARG A 168 6.30 10.91 33.77
C ARG A 168 5.88 10.52 35.19
N ARG A 169 6.04 9.26 35.57
CA ARG A 169 5.72 8.76 36.93
C ARG A 169 6.45 9.59 37.99
N LYS A 170 7.77 9.73 37.87
CA LYS A 170 8.59 10.52 38.79
C LYS A 170 8.21 12.00 38.82
N ALA A 171 7.84 12.58 37.68
CA ALA A 171 7.38 13.96 37.61
C ALA A 171 6.02 14.16 38.32
N MET A 172 5.11 13.18 38.21
CA MET A 172 3.82 13.20 38.92
C MET A 172 4.00 13.02 40.42
N GLU A 173 4.89 12.12 40.86
CA GLU A 173 5.20 11.91 42.28
C GLU A 173 5.80 13.16 42.94
N THR A 174 6.65 13.89 42.21
CA THR A 174 7.27 15.13 42.71
C THR A 174 6.42 16.38 42.49
N MET A 175 5.26 16.25 41.84
CA MET A 175 4.39 17.39 41.49
C MET A 175 3.77 18.08 42.73
N PRO A 176 3.24 17.36 43.74
CA PRO A 176 2.66 18.00 44.92
C PRO A 176 3.66 18.87 45.68
N ASP A 177 4.86 18.34 45.94
CA ASP A 177 5.95 19.06 46.61
C ASP A 177 6.35 20.31 45.83
N MET A 178 6.41 20.20 44.49
CA MET A 178 6.73 21.31 43.61
C MET A 178 5.67 22.41 43.64
N ILE A 179 4.39 22.05 43.70
CA ILE A 179 3.26 22.99 43.80
C ILE A 179 3.29 23.72 45.14
N ASN A 180 3.51 23.02 46.25
CA ASN A 180 3.61 23.62 47.58
C ASN A 180 4.74 24.64 47.63
N LEU A 181 5.93 24.24 47.16
CA LEU A 181 7.11 25.09 47.11
C LEU A 181 6.95 26.31 46.18
N TRP A 182 6.10 26.20 45.15
CA TRP A 182 5.75 27.31 44.25
C TRP A 182 4.74 28.28 44.88
N ARG A 183 3.75 27.77 45.63
CA ARG A 183 2.78 28.58 46.38
C ARG A 183 3.48 29.36 47.50
N GLU A 184 4.29 28.70 48.32
CA GLU A 184 5.06 29.31 49.41
C GLU A 184 5.97 30.45 48.95
N ARG A 185 6.57 30.31 47.76
CA ARG A 185 7.43 31.34 47.15
C ARG A 185 6.66 32.47 46.45
N GLY A 186 5.34 32.55 46.64
CA GLY A 186 4.50 33.65 46.16
C GLY A 186 4.23 33.58 44.66
N HIS A 187 3.78 32.41 44.16
CA HIS A 187 3.30 32.21 42.78
C HIS A 187 4.29 32.67 41.70
N GLY A 188 5.57 32.41 41.90
CA GLY A 188 6.61 32.68 40.91
C GLY A 188 7.40 33.98 41.08
N ARG A 189 7.11 34.83 42.08
CA ARG A 189 7.89 36.05 42.35
C ARG A 189 9.37 35.78 42.67
N GLY A 190 9.68 34.63 43.29
CA GLY A 190 11.05 34.20 43.61
C GLY A 190 11.51 32.89 42.95
N TRP A 191 10.78 32.38 41.94
CA TRP A 191 11.08 31.08 41.33
C TRP A 191 12.22 31.18 40.33
N LYS A 192 13.28 30.36 40.49
CA LYS A 192 14.44 30.33 39.57
C LYS A 192 14.55 29.04 38.75
N LYS A 193 13.79 28.00 39.09
CA LYS A 193 13.84 26.67 38.46
C LYS A 193 12.85 26.55 37.31
N TYR A 194 12.91 27.46 36.35
CA TYR A 194 12.11 27.34 35.13
C TYR A 194 12.65 26.20 34.26
N PRO A 195 11.78 25.43 33.57
CA PRO A 195 12.23 24.48 32.57
C PRO A 195 13.11 25.20 31.55
N SER A 196 14.37 24.78 31.43
CA SER A 196 15.24 25.25 30.37
C SER A 196 15.01 24.36 29.15
N GLY A 197 14.52 24.94 28.06
CA GLY A 197 14.65 24.29 26.76
C GLY A 197 16.13 24.16 26.43
N LYS A 198 16.51 23.18 25.58
CA LYS A 198 17.86 23.09 24.99
C LYS A 198 18.14 24.21 23.97
N GLU A 199 17.65 25.42 24.22
CA GLU A 199 17.98 26.63 23.48
C GLU A 199 18.48 27.66 24.49
N GLY A 200 19.59 28.30 24.16
CA GLY A 200 20.47 29.02 25.08
C GLY A 200 19.80 30.02 26.02
N LYS A 201 20.51 30.29 27.12
CA LYS A 201 20.18 31.31 28.12
C LYS A 201 19.80 32.64 27.45
N GLY A 202 18.54 33.03 27.56
CA GLY A 202 18.07 34.33 27.06
C GLY A 202 16.57 34.55 27.20
N LYS A 203 16.17 35.11 28.34
CA LYS A 203 14.88 35.75 28.64
C LYS A 203 13.64 34.83 28.75
N CYS A 204 13.18 34.74 30.00
CA CYS A 204 11.84 34.32 30.38
C CYS A 204 10.80 35.33 29.83
N ARG A 205 9.85 34.88 29.00
CA ARG A 205 8.50 35.45 28.87
C ARG A 205 7.51 34.45 28.26
N LYS A 206 6.41 34.30 28.98
CA LYS A 206 5.09 33.72 28.71
C LYS A 206 4.79 33.18 27.30
N ALA A 207 4.24 31.96 27.35
CA ALA A 207 3.20 31.38 26.50
C ALA A 207 3.56 31.04 25.05
N TYR A 208 3.42 29.73 24.78
CA TYR A 208 3.30 29.08 23.47
C TYR A 208 2.79 30.00 22.35
N LEU A 209 3.65 30.28 21.37
CA LEU A 209 3.26 30.58 19.99
C LEU A 209 4.25 29.88 19.05
N GLY A 210 3.70 29.10 18.12
CA GLY A 210 4.44 28.18 17.26
C GLY A 210 5.42 28.85 16.29
N TYR A 211 6.11 27.96 15.56
CA TYR A 211 7.10 28.05 14.47
C TYR A 211 7.12 29.25 13.49
N ARG A 212 6.64 30.45 13.83
CA ARG A 212 6.50 31.55 12.86
C ARG A 212 7.69 32.48 12.72
N ASN A 213 8.64 32.56 13.66
CA ASN A 213 9.72 33.55 13.57
C ASN A 213 11.13 32.96 13.84
N ARG A 214 11.62 32.12 12.92
CA ARG A 214 13.07 31.83 12.78
C ARG A 214 13.58 32.46 11.47
N PRO A 215 14.16 33.68 11.49
CA PRO A 215 14.59 34.37 10.28
C PRO A 215 15.66 33.59 9.49
N VAL A 216 16.52 32.83 10.18
CA VAL A 216 17.54 31.97 9.55
C VAL A 216 16.93 30.76 8.83
N VAL A 217 15.80 30.23 9.31
CA VAL A 217 15.10 29.10 8.68
C VAL A 217 14.31 29.57 7.45
N ILE A 218 13.70 30.76 7.51
CA ILE A 218 13.01 31.38 6.37
C ILE A 218 14.00 31.79 5.28
N ALA A 219 15.18 32.30 5.64
CA ALA A 219 16.23 32.66 4.68
C ALA A 219 16.81 31.42 3.97
N ASN A 220 17.11 30.34 4.69
CA ASN A 220 17.59 29.09 4.08
C ASN A 220 16.53 28.42 3.22
N LEU A 221 15.25 28.45 3.63
CA LEU A 221 14.16 27.90 2.83
C LEU A 221 13.95 28.73 1.55
N ARG A 222 14.01 30.06 1.60
CA ARG A 222 13.93 30.91 0.40
C ARG A 222 15.11 30.68 -0.55
N SER A 223 16.33 30.50 -0.04
CA SER A 223 17.50 30.18 -0.88
C SER A 223 17.32 28.86 -1.62
N ILE A 224 16.88 27.82 -0.91
CA ILE A 224 16.61 26.49 -1.50
C ILE A 224 15.43 26.58 -2.49
N TRP A 225 14.43 27.41 -2.21
CA TRP A 225 13.27 27.59 -3.09
C TRP A 225 13.61 28.33 -4.39
N HIS A 226 14.50 29.34 -4.35
CA HIS A 226 14.96 30.06 -5.54
C HIS A 226 15.86 29.19 -6.44
N GLU A 227 16.68 28.33 -5.85
CA GLU A 227 17.56 27.41 -6.58
C GLU A 227 16.77 26.32 -7.33
N VAL A 228 15.67 25.83 -6.75
CA VAL A 228 14.76 24.86 -7.39
C VAL A 228 13.90 25.51 -8.48
N ARG A 229 13.50 26.77 -8.32
CA ARG A 229 12.67 27.50 -9.30
C ARG A 229 13.44 27.87 -10.57
N ASN A 230 14.70 28.27 -10.44
CA ASN A 230 15.55 28.61 -11.59
C ASN A 230 15.88 27.40 -12.49
N ASN A 231 15.72 26.17 -12.00
CA ASN A 231 15.88 24.95 -12.81
C ASN A 231 14.59 24.51 -13.53
N PHE A 232 13.45 25.16 -13.29
CA PHE A 232 12.17 24.86 -13.94
C PHE A 232 11.72 25.92 -14.95
N ASP A 233 12.27 27.13 -14.91
CA ASP A 233 11.94 28.21 -15.86
C ASP A 233 12.80 28.18 -17.13
N ILE A 234 12.89 27.03 -17.80
CA ILE A 234 13.10 26.96 -19.25
C ILE A 234 12.31 25.76 -19.77
N LYS A 235 11.02 25.99 -20.07
CA LYS A 235 10.30 25.36 -21.18
C LYS A 235 8.93 26.03 -21.37
N ASP A 236 8.86 26.73 -22.49
CA ASP A 236 7.69 27.03 -23.31
C ASP A 236 6.53 27.78 -22.64
N CYS A 237 6.52 29.10 -22.88
CA CYS A 237 5.34 29.95 -22.78
C CYS A 237 4.26 29.48 -23.75
N ALA A 238 3.44 28.52 -23.32
CA ALA A 238 2.10 28.33 -23.84
C ALA A 238 1.16 29.22 -23.01
N MET A 239 0.32 30.01 -23.69
CA MET A 239 -0.75 30.80 -23.07
C MET A 239 -1.53 29.93 -22.08
N GLU A 240 -1.54 30.29 -20.78
CA GLU A 240 -2.34 29.57 -19.80
C GLU A 240 -3.84 29.74 -20.14
N PRO A 241 -4.62 28.65 -20.19
CA PRO A 241 -6.06 28.75 -20.37
C PRO A 241 -6.67 29.53 -19.21
N ALA A 242 -7.75 30.28 -19.49
CA ALA A 242 -8.47 31.07 -18.49
C ALA A 242 -8.74 30.24 -17.22
N GLN A 243 -8.30 30.74 -16.07
CA GLN A 243 -8.45 30.00 -14.82
C GLN A 243 -9.94 29.81 -14.49
N PRO A 244 -10.34 28.59 -14.07
CA PRO A 244 -11.72 28.31 -13.71
C PRO A 244 -12.16 29.20 -12.54
N PRO A 245 -13.45 29.60 -12.48
CA PRO A 245 -13.96 30.43 -11.39
C PRO A 245 -13.75 29.75 -10.04
N ALA A 246 -13.38 30.54 -9.02
CA ALA A 246 -13.18 30.04 -7.67
C ALA A 246 -14.49 29.42 -7.13
N CYS A 247 -14.41 28.24 -6.53
CA CYS A 247 -15.58 27.50 -6.06
C CYS A 247 -15.25 26.49 -4.95
N VAL A 248 -16.28 26.04 -4.26
CA VAL A 248 -16.23 24.84 -3.42
C VAL A 248 -16.95 23.72 -4.16
N VAL A 249 -16.32 22.55 -4.26
CA VAL A 249 -16.85 21.37 -4.93
C VAL A 249 -17.08 20.29 -3.88
N LEU A 250 -18.31 19.78 -3.77
CA LEU A 250 -18.65 18.63 -2.92
C LEU A 250 -18.98 17.42 -3.80
N LEU A 251 -18.15 16.39 -3.75
CA LEU A 251 -18.44 15.09 -4.37
C LEU A 251 -19.09 14.16 -3.35
N ASN A 252 -20.41 14.02 -3.42
CA ASN A 252 -21.21 13.12 -2.59
C ASN A 252 -21.53 11.80 -3.30
N GLY A 253 -21.92 10.78 -2.54
CA GLY A 253 -22.39 9.49 -3.06
C GLY A 253 -21.97 8.32 -2.19
N TYR A 254 -22.47 7.12 -2.49
CA TYR A 254 -22.24 5.93 -1.66
C TYR A 254 -20.78 5.43 -1.66
N PRO A 255 -20.34 4.69 -0.63
CA PRO A 255 -19.02 4.08 -0.63
C PRO A 255 -18.86 3.17 -1.85
N GLY A 256 -17.89 3.45 -2.73
CA GLY A 256 -17.69 2.65 -3.95
C GLY A 256 -17.85 3.43 -5.24
N THR A 257 -18.54 4.58 -5.21
CA THR A 257 -18.83 5.40 -6.40
C THR A 257 -17.64 6.13 -7.02
N GLY A 258 -16.44 6.04 -6.42
CA GLY A 258 -15.22 6.62 -6.99
C GLY A 258 -14.88 8.05 -6.55
N LYS A 259 -15.65 8.67 -5.63
CA LYS A 259 -15.46 10.06 -5.15
C LYS A 259 -14.01 10.50 -4.96
N PHE A 260 -13.22 9.79 -4.14
CA PHE A 260 -11.83 10.17 -3.88
C PHE A 260 -10.94 10.05 -5.12
N ALA A 261 -11.18 9.03 -5.96
CA ALA A 261 -10.43 8.86 -7.19
C ALA A 261 -10.73 10.00 -8.18
N VAL A 262 -12.01 10.32 -8.36
CA VAL A 262 -12.49 11.43 -9.19
C VAL A 262 -11.98 12.77 -8.64
N ALA A 263 -12.07 13.00 -7.33
CA ALA A 263 -11.57 14.22 -6.68
C ALA A 263 -10.08 14.44 -6.90
N ARG A 264 -9.29 13.36 -6.86
CA ARG A 264 -7.84 13.42 -7.12
C ARG A 264 -7.55 13.75 -8.58
N ALA A 265 -8.24 13.11 -9.52
CA ALA A 265 -8.09 13.42 -10.95
C ALA A 265 -8.53 14.85 -11.25
N LEU A 266 -9.64 15.30 -10.66
CA LEU A 266 -10.13 16.68 -10.78
C LEU A 266 -9.11 17.69 -10.25
N ARG A 267 -8.51 17.43 -9.08
CA ARG A 267 -7.45 18.26 -8.52
C ARG A 267 -6.25 18.37 -9.48
N SER A 268 -5.82 17.27 -10.07
CA SER A 268 -4.71 17.29 -11.04
C SER A 268 -5.04 18.12 -12.29
N LYS A 269 -6.30 18.12 -12.75
CA LYS A 269 -6.76 18.93 -13.89
C LYS A 269 -6.93 20.42 -13.54
N LEU A 270 -7.34 20.75 -12.31
CA LEU A 270 -7.52 22.13 -11.82
C LEU A 270 -6.23 22.80 -11.32
N GLY A 271 -5.14 22.03 -11.19
CA GLY A 271 -3.85 22.50 -10.68
C GLY A 271 -3.68 22.25 -9.17
N ASP A 272 -2.57 21.60 -8.82
CA ASP A 272 -2.29 21.14 -7.45
C ASP A 272 -2.01 22.26 -6.44
N THR A 273 -1.57 23.44 -6.93
CA THR A 273 -1.21 24.61 -6.13
C THR A 273 -2.42 25.44 -5.72
N ASN A 274 -3.43 25.51 -6.58
CA ASN A 274 -4.61 26.36 -6.41
C ASN A 274 -5.82 25.56 -5.91
N THR A 275 -5.72 24.23 -5.91
CA THR A 275 -6.80 23.32 -5.50
C THR A 275 -6.49 22.59 -4.20
N ARG A 276 -7.36 22.74 -3.20
CA ARG A 276 -7.30 21.99 -1.94
C ARG A 276 -8.26 20.80 -1.97
N LEU A 277 -7.75 19.59 -1.77
CA LEU A 277 -8.57 18.37 -1.63
C LEU A 277 -8.62 17.93 -0.16
N VAL A 278 -9.83 17.78 0.39
CA VAL A 278 -10.09 17.18 1.70
C VAL A 278 -10.99 15.95 1.51
N ASP A 279 -10.41 14.77 1.74
CA ASP A 279 -11.11 13.50 1.66
C ASP A 279 -11.74 13.13 3.00
N ASN A 280 -12.95 12.55 3.00
CA ASN A 280 -13.68 12.16 4.21
C ASN A 280 -12.85 11.25 5.15
N HIS A 281 -11.96 10.41 4.61
CA HIS A 281 -11.08 9.56 5.41
C HIS A 281 -10.02 10.33 6.22
N LEU A 282 -9.72 11.59 5.89
CA LEU A 282 -8.88 12.44 6.74
C LEU A 282 -9.56 12.80 8.07
N ILE A 283 -10.88 12.63 8.15
CA ILE A 283 -11.69 12.86 9.34
C ILE A 283 -12.06 11.52 10.00
N ILE A 284 -12.44 10.51 9.20
CA ILE A 284 -12.85 9.19 9.70
C ILE A 284 -11.67 8.41 10.30
N ASP A 285 -10.54 8.32 9.59
CA ASP A 285 -9.45 7.41 9.99
C ASP A 285 -8.82 7.82 11.34
N PRO A 286 -8.60 9.11 11.65
CA PRO A 286 -8.15 9.51 12.98
C PRO A 286 -9.18 9.22 14.08
N ALA A 287 -10.48 9.39 13.81
CA ALA A 287 -11.51 9.06 14.78
C ALA A 287 -11.61 7.55 15.03
N GLU A 288 -11.51 6.74 13.97
CA GLU A 288 -11.47 5.28 14.03
C GLU A 288 -10.28 4.77 14.86
N ALA A 289 -9.11 5.40 14.70
CA ALA A 289 -7.91 5.01 15.43
C ALA A 289 -8.02 5.28 16.94
N VAL A 290 -8.85 6.23 17.36
CA VAL A 290 -9.06 6.58 18.78
C VAL A 290 -10.26 5.83 19.35
N HIS A 291 -11.38 5.81 18.63
CA HIS A 291 -12.63 5.13 19.00
C HIS A 291 -13.05 4.22 17.83
N PRO A 292 -12.64 2.94 17.84
CA PRO A 292 -13.00 1.99 16.79
C PRO A 292 -14.51 1.79 16.65
N GLY A 293 -14.99 1.57 15.44
CA GLY A 293 -16.40 1.38 15.13
C GLY A 293 -17.16 2.68 14.82
N ARG A 294 -18.46 2.70 15.08
CA ARG A 294 -19.37 3.80 14.69
C ARG A 294 -20.26 4.29 15.84
N GLY A 295 -19.83 4.08 17.08
CA GLY A 295 -20.55 4.50 18.28
C GLY A 295 -20.52 6.02 18.52
N TYR A 296 -21.16 6.45 19.61
CA TYR A 296 -21.27 7.88 19.98
C TYR A 296 -19.91 8.58 20.08
N GLU A 297 -18.94 7.99 20.79
CA GLU A 297 -17.61 8.60 20.97
C GLU A 297 -16.87 8.81 19.63
N HIS A 298 -17.01 7.84 18.72
CA HIS A 298 -16.46 7.95 17.36
C HIS A 298 -17.10 9.11 16.60
N LYS A 299 -18.44 9.25 16.65
CA LYS A 299 -19.16 10.36 16.03
C LYS A 299 -18.73 11.71 16.64
N ALA A 300 -18.62 11.80 17.96
CA ALA A 300 -18.19 13.00 18.66
C ALA A 300 -16.76 13.42 18.28
N GLN A 301 -15.83 12.46 18.19
CA GLN A 301 -14.47 12.74 17.76
C GLN A 301 -14.39 13.18 16.29
N ARG A 302 -15.17 12.54 15.39
CA ARG A 302 -15.30 12.97 13.99
C ARG A 302 -15.80 14.40 13.89
N ASP A 303 -16.79 14.76 14.70
CA ASP A 303 -17.35 16.11 14.74
C ASP A 303 -16.31 17.16 15.14
N VAL A 304 -15.51 16.90 16.19
CA VAL A 304 -14.42 17.79 16.61
C VAL A 304 -13.39 17.99 15.50
N ILE A 305 -12.95 16.91 14.86
CA ILE A 305 -11.95 16.98 13.77
C ILE A 305 -12.53 17.76 12.57
N ARG A 306 -13.77 17.45 12.19
CA ARG A 306 -14.45 18.07 11.05
C ARG A 306 -14.62 19.57 11.25
N ARG A 307 -15.09 20.01 12.42
CA ARG A 307 -15.23 21.43 12.73
C ARG A 307 -13.89 22.17 12.66
N ALA A 308 -12.82 21.58 13.18
CA ALA A 308 -11.48 22.18 13.09
C ALA A 308 -11.02 22.33 11.63
N VAL A 309 -11.18 21.27 10.82
CA VAL A 309 -10.81 21.29 9.40
C VAL A 309 -11.66 22.31 8.63
N PHE A 310 -12.97 22.31 8.83
CA PHE A 310 -13.90 23.18 8.10
C PHE A 310 -13.68 24.66 8.47
N GLN A 311 -13.37 24.94 9.73
CA GLN A 311 -13.01 26.29 10.16
C GLN A 311 -11.74 26.81 9.45
N ASP A 312 -10.72 25.96 9.28
CA ASP A 312 -9.50 26.33 8.55
C ASP A 312 -9.76 26.53 7.05
N LEU A 313 -10.68 25.76 6.45
CA LEU A 313 -11.05 25.90 5.04
C LEU A 313 -11.69 27.26 4.73
N LYS A 314 -12.48 27.81 5.66
CA LYS A 314 -13.08 29.15 5.55
C LYS A 314 -12.03 30.26 5.39
N GLY A 315 -10.86 30.09 6.05
CA GLY A 315 -9.78 31.09 6.09
C GLY A 315 -8.60 30.83 5.14
N LEU A 316 -8.75 29.96 4.14
CA LEU A 316 -7.68 29.70 3.17
C LEU A 316 -7.39 30.93 2.30
N PRO A 317 -6.11 31.17 1.93
CA PRO A 317 -5.73 32.34 1.13
C PRO A 317 -6.41 32.32 -0.24
N GLU A 318 -6.64 33.51 -0.81
CA GLU A 318 -7.32 33.69 -2.11
C GLU A 318 -6.62 32.98 -3.28
N THR A 319 -5.32 32.69 -3.16
CA THR A 319 -4.56 31.88 -4.11
C THR A 319 -5.08 30.45 -4.26
N ILE A 320 -5.83 29.95 -3.26
CA ILE A 320 -6.53 28.67 -3.34
C ILE A 320 -7.92 28.91 -3.92
N THR A 321 -8.05 28.83 -5.23
CA THR A 321 -9.30 29.13 -5.93
C THR A 321 -10.34 28.02 -5.74
N THR A 322 -9.93 26.75 -5.62
CA THR A 322 -10.87 25.63 -5.56
C THR A 322 -10.67 24.75 -4.32
N ILE A 323 -11.77 24.40 -3.65
CA ILE A 323 -11.77 23.43 -2.54
C ILE A 323 -12.63 22.23 -2.95
N VAL A 324 -12.05 21.03 -2.99
CA VAL A 324 -12.74 19.78 -3.29
C VAL A 324 -12.91 18.97 -2.01
N LEU A 325 -14.16 18.67 -1.67
CA LEU A 325 -14.57 17.88 -0.50
C LEU A 325 -15.22 16.58 -0.97
N THR A 326 -14.96 15.48 -0.28
CA THR A 326 -15.67 14.21 -0.53
C THR A 326 -16.58 13.87 0.65
N GLY A 327 -17.78 13.37 0.37
CA GLY A 327 -18.78 13.05 1.38
C GLY A 327 -19.55 11.76 1.09
N CYS A 328 -20.25 11.26 2.10
CA CYS A 328 -21.29 10.24 1.96
C CYS A 328 -22.41 10.64 2.91
N LEU A 329 -23.11 11.70 2.54
CA LEU A 329 -24.20 12.31 3.29
C LEU A 329 -25.51 11.69 2.80
N GLY A 330 -26.47 11.50 3.72
CA GLY A 330 -27.86 11.10 3.50
C GLY A 330 -28.85 12.25 3.72
N GLN A 331 -30.16 11.95 3.73
CA GLN A 331 -31.25 12.90 4.05
C GLN A 331 -31.58 13.03 5.54
N ASN A 332 -30.89 12.31 6.43
CA ASN A 332 -31.15 12.41 7.87
C ASN A 332 -30.68 13.76 8.43
N ALA A 333 -31.20 14.15 9.60
CA ALA A 333 -30.92 15.45 10.20
C ALA A 333 -29.43 15.69 10.50
N GLU A 334 -28.67 14.64 10.87
CA GLU A 334 -27.22 14.75 11.10
C GLU A 334 -26.49 15.11 9.80
N ASP A 335 -26.75 14.39 8.72
CA ASP A 335 -26.08 14.59 7.43
C ASP A 335 -26.49 15.89 6.75
N VAL A 336 -27.74 16.33 6.94
CA VAL A 336 -28.21 17.66 6.50
C VAL A 336 -27.46 18.78 7.21
N ALA A 337 -27.22 18.66 8.52
CA ALA A 337 -26.41 19.63 9.25
C ALA A 337 -24.95 19.65 8.74
N VAL A 338 -24.37 18.47 8.48
CA VAL A 338 -23.03 18.39 7.88
C VAL A 338 -23.00 19.00 6.48
N TYR A 339 -24.05 18.82 5.67
CA TYR A 339 -24.17 19.46 4.36
C TYR A 339 -24.19 20.99 4.49
N ALA A 340 -24.96 21.53 5.44
CA ALA A 340 -25.02 22.97 5.70
C ALA A 340 -23.63 23.55 6.04
N GLU A 341 -22.78 22.82 6.76
CA GLU A 341 -21.43 23.28 7.03
C GLU A 341 -20.54 23.35 5.76
N HIS A 342 -20.81 22.56 4.71
CA HIS A 342 -20.14 22.72 3.42
C HIS A 342 -20.57 24.01 2.71
N VAL A 343 -21.86 24.35 2.83
CA VAL A 343 -22.42 25.60 2.34
C VAL A 343 -21.78 26.79 3.06
N GLU A 344 -21.61 26.72 4.38
CA GLU A 344 -20.95 27.76 5.15
C GLU A 344 -19.50 28.00 4.70
N ILE A 345 -18.77 26.97 4.25
CA ILE A 345 -17.43 27.16 3.69
C ILE A 345 -17.50 28.03 2.43
N ALA A 346 -18.42 27.72 1.52
CA ALA A 346 -18.60 28.46 0.28
C ALA A 346 -19.00 29.92 0.55
N GLN A 347 -19.94 30.13 1.47
CA GLN A 347 -20.39 31.46 1.89
C GLN A 347 -19.28 32.28 2.55
N ALA A 348 -18.54 31.70 3.49
CA ALA A 348 -17.45 32.40 4.18
C ALA A 348 -16.34 32.83 3.22
N ARG A 349 -16.17 32.11 2.11
CA ARG A 349 -15.22 32.45 1.04
C ARG A 349 -15.81 33.32 -0.06
N GLY A 350 -17.12 33.57 -0.05
CA GLY A 350 -17.81 34.34 -1.10
C GLY A 350 -17.80 33.67 -2.47
N VAL A 351 -17.80 32.34 -2.54
CA VAL A 351 -17.74 31.55 -3.78
C VAL A 351 -18.92 30.57 -3.87
N PRO A 352 -19.32 30.12 -5.08
CA PRO A 352 -20.39 29.14 -5.22
C PRO A 352 -20.01 27.75 -4.68
N LEU A 353 -21.02 27.02 -4.21
CA LEU A 353 -20.94 25.59 -3.91
C LEU A 353 -21.47 24.79 -5.11
N LEU A 354 -20.61 23.93 -5.67
CA LEU A 354 -20.96 22.98 -6.72
C LEU A 354 -21.02 21.57 -6.11
N SER A 355 -22.24 21.08 -5.90
CA SER A 355 -22.51 19.79 -5.28
C SER A 355 -22.80 18.73 -6.33
N PHE A 356 -21.98 17.70 -6.40
CA PHE A 356 -22.12 16.60 -7.34
C PHE A 356 -22.48 15.31 -6.60
N THR A 357 -23.60 14.70 -6.94
CA THR A 357 -23.91 13.34 -6.51
C THR A 357 -23.42 12.35 -7.55
N LEU A 358 -22.49 11.48 -7.16
CA LEU A 358 -22.00 10.40 -8.01
C LEU A 358 -22.83 9.14 -7.80
N THR A 359 -23.46 8.66 -8.88
CA THR A 359 -24.17 7.38 -8.94
C THR A 359 -23.39 6.37 -9.78
N VAL A 360 -23.68 5.09 -9.54
CA VAL A 360 -23.14 3.97 -10.31
C VAL A 360 -24.16 2.85 -10.30
N GLN A 361 -24.27 2.12 -11.41
CA GLN A 361 -25.16 0.97 -11.52
C GLN A 361 -24.72 -0.13 -10.54
N LYS A 362 -25.69 -0.84 -9.94
CA LYS A 362 -25.47 -1.85 -8.89
C LYS A 362 -24.41 -2.91 -9.27
N SER A 363 -24.46 -3.41 -10.50
CA SER A 363 -23.51 -4.42 -11.03
C SER A 363 -22.07 -3.91 -11.00
N GLU A 364 -21.82 -2.68 -11.43
CA GLU A 364 -20.50 -2.08 -11.40
C GLU A 364 -20.09 -1.62 -10.00
N HIS A 365 -21.05 -1.17 -9.17
CA HIS A 365 -20.80 -0.78 -7.78
C HIS A 365 -20.14 -1.92 -7.00
N LEU A 366 -20.66 -3.14 -7.18
CA LEU A 366 -20.14 -4.37 -6.62
C LEU A 366 -18.69 -4.64 -7.02
N LEU A 367 -18.40 -4.56 -8.32
CA LEU A 367 -17.05 -4.76 -8.85
C LEU A 367 -16.07 -3.73 -8.28
N ARG A 368 -16.48 -2.47 -8.18
CA ARG A 368 -15.68 -1.39 -7.58
C ARG A 368 -15.47 -1.59 -6.07
N LEU A 369 -16.42 -2.20 -5.39
CA LEU A 369 -16.35 -2.48 -3.95
C LEU A 369 -15.33 -3.58 -3.62
N GLN A 370 -15.19 -4.56 -4.53
CA GLN A 370 -14.27 -5.69 -4.41
C GLN A 370 -12.91 -5.46 -5.07
N SER A 371 -12.64 -4.27 -5.62
CA SER A 371 -11.38 -4.01 -6.33
C SER A 371 -10.17 -4.17 -5.40
N PRO A 372 -9.04 -4.72 -5.90
CA PRO A 372 -7.85 -4.93 -5.07
C PRO A 372 -7.36 -3.66 -4.37
N ASP A 373 -7.41 -2.51 -5.06
CA ASP A 373 -7.04 -1.20 -4.51
C ASP A 373 -7.90 -0.77 -3.33
N ARG A 374 -9.12 -1.28 -3.24
CA ARG A 374 -10.06 -1.01 -2.15
C ARG A 374 -9.92 -2.02 -1.03
N VAL A 375 -9.80 -3.30 -1.34
CA VAL A 375 -9.68 -4.40 -0.36
C VAL A 375 -8.33 -4.36 0.36
N TYR A 376 -7.26 -4.11 -0.38
CA TYR A 376 -5.88 -4.07 0.17
C TYR A 376 -5.37 -2.64 0.40
N GLY A 377 -6.23 -1.63 0.21
CA GLY A 377 -5.89 -0.23 0.42
C GLY A 377 -5.61 0.08 1.89
N GLN A 378 -4.75 1.07 2.16
CA GLN A 378 -4.35 1.44 3.53
C GLN A 378 -5.41 2.21 4.34
N LYS A 379 -6.53 2.61 3.72
CA LYS A 379 -7.63 3.37 4.37
C LYS A 379 -8.74 2.41 4.82
N THR A 380 -9.48 2.75 5.87
CA THR A 380 -10.62 1.96 6.40
C THR A 380 -11.87 2.09 5.50
N LYS A 381 -11.73 1.72 4.23
CA LYS A 381 -12.80 1.80 3.23
C LYS A 381 -13.76 0.63 3.39
N LEU A 382 -15.06 0.91 3.29
CA LEU A 382 -16.09 -0.13 3.26
C LEU A 382 -15.89 -1.05 2.04
N ASN A 383 -15.76 -2.35 2.26
CA ASN A 383 -15.67 -3.39 1.23
C ASN A 383 -16.76 -4.47 1.36
N ASP A 384 -17.56 -4.43 2.43
CA ASP A 384 -18.68 -5.34 2.66
C ASP A 384 -19.92 -4.89 1.88
N HIS A 385 -20.41 -5.77 1.00
CA HIS A 385 -21.58 -5.53 0.17
C HIS A 385 -22.89 -5.49 0.97
N ALA A 386 -23.06 -6.35 1.98
CA ALA A 386 -24.30 -6.40 2.76
C ALA A 386 -24.49 -5.09 3.55
N VAL A 387 -23.39 -4.56 4.09
CA VAL A 387 -23.38 -3.26 4.75
C VAL A 387 -23.68 -2.14 3.75
N LEU A 388 -23.12 -2.20 2.53
CA LEU A 388 -23.44 -1.22 1.49
C LEU A 388 -24.93 -1.24 1.12
N GLU A 389 -25.52 -2.41 0.88
CA GLU A 389 -26.96 -2.53 0.58
C GLU A 389 -27.81 -2.00 1.72
N THR A 390 -27.44 -2.29 2.97
CA THR A 390 -28.11 -1.73 4.15
C THR A 390 -28.06 -0.20 4.15
N ILE A 391 -26.90 0.39 3.86
CA ILE A 391 -26.73 1.85 3.78
C ILE A 391 -27.60 2.44 2.66
N MET A 392 -27.62 1.82 1.48
CA MET A 392 -28.39 2.28 0.32
C MET A 392 -29.90 2.12 0.51
N THR A 393 -30.32 1.16 1.33
CA THR A 393 -31.74 0.91 1.64
C THR A 393 -32.24 1.85 2.73
N ASN A 394 -31.40 2.12 3.74
CA ASN A 394 -31.79 2.91 4.91
C ASN A 394 -31.50 4.40 4.78
N ASN A 395 -30.75 4.81 3.75
CA ASN A 395 -30.48 6.21 3.47
C ASN A 395 -30.81 6.49 2.02
N GLU A 396 -31.37 7.66 1.79
CA GLU A 396 -31.45 8.25 0.48
C GLU A 396 -30.29 9.22 0.31
N ILE A 397 -29.72 9.27 -0.89
CA ILE A 397 -28.78 10.32 -1.24
C ILE A 397 -29.55 11.66 -1.08
N PRO A 398 -28.96 12.66 -0.41
CA PRO A 398 -29.59 13.94 -0.20
C PRO A 398 -29.84 14.59 -1.54
N ASP A 399 -31.10 14.99 -1.75
CA ASP A 399 -31.39 16.12 -2.60
C ASP A 399 -30.91 17.36 -1.83
N PRO A 400 -29.88 18.07 -2.30
CA PRO A 400 -29.35 19.23 -1.57
C PRO A 400 -30.32 20.42 -1.52
N THR A 401 -31.46 20.36 -2.20
CA THR A 401 -32.58 21.27 -1.93
C THR A 401 -33.22 21.05 -0.56
N ILE A 402 -32.94 19.95 0.16
CA ILE A 402 -33.52 19.67 1.49
C ILE A 402 -33.10 20.69 2.58
N VAL A 403 -32.00 21.43 2.37
CA VAL A 403 -31.56 22.50 3.27
C VAL A 403 -32.37 23.79 3.05
N VAL A 404 -33.06 23.88 1.91
CA VAL A 404 -33.96 24.97 1.50
C VAL A 404 -35.25 24.92 2.33
N ASP A 405 -35.82 23.73 2.53
CA ASP A 405 -37.13 23.56 3.18
C ASP A 405 -37.10 23.75 4.71
N LYS A 406 -35.91 23.85 5.31
CA LYS A 406 -35.73 24.00 6.76
C LYS A 406 -35.43 25.43 7.23
N GLY A 407 -35.59 26.44 6.37
CA GLY A 407 -35.61 27.86 6.77
C GLY A 407 -34.25 28.45 7.14
N SER A 408 -33.18 28.05 6.46
CA SER A 408 -31.85 28.64 6.66
C SER A 408 -31.66 29.91 5.80
N ASP A 409 -31.01 30.95 6.32
CA ASP A 409 -30.66 32.23 5.65
C ASP A 409 -29.60 32.06 4.52
N VAL A 410 -29.57 30.88 3.90
CA VAL A 410 -28.57 30.49 2.91
C VAL A 410 -28.95 31.09 1.55
N ASP A 411 -28.07 31.92 0.98
CA ASP A 411 -28.27 32.45 -0.39
C ASP A 411 -28.25 31.32 -1.44
N PHE A 412 -29.46 30.85 -1.79
CA PHE A 412 -29.74 29.75 -2.71
C PHE A 412 -29.15 29.95 -4.11
N ARG A 413 -28.87 31.19 -4.52
CA ARG A 413 -28.31 31.47 -5.86
C ARG A 413 -26.88 30.97 -6.02
N SER A 414 -26.20 30.68 -4.91
CA SER A 414 -24.79 30.26 -4.88
C SER A 414 -24.58 28.75 -4.90
N ILE A 415 -25.63 27.94 -4.75
CA ILE A 415 -25.54 26.47 -4.74
C ILE A 415 -26.01 25.91 -6.08
N ARG A 416 -25.20 25.07 -6.73
CA ARG A 416 -25.59 24.31 -7.92
C ARG A 416 -25.44 22.83 -7.64
N HIS A 417 -26.47 22.06 -7.98
CA HIS A 417 -26.46 20.62 -7.82
C HIS A 417 -26.47 19.89 -9.16
N HIS A 418 -25.69 18.82 -9.26
CA HIS A 418 -25.60 17.99 -10.44
C HIS A 418 -25.58 16.51 -10.05
N LEU A 419 -26.34 15.70 -10.78
CA LEU A 419 -26.28 14.24 -10.71
C LEU A 419 -25.34 13.74 -11.81
N ILE A 420 -24.38 12.89 -11.46
CA ILE A 420 -23.43 12.30 -12.42
C ILE A 420 -23.44 10.79 -12.28
N ASP A 421 -23.93 10.13 -13.32
CA ASP A 421 -23.74 8.70 -13.49
C ASP A 421 -22.32 8.42 -13.97
N THR A 422 -21.59 7.65 -13.17
CA THR A 422 -20.20 7.23 -13.44
C THR A 422 -20.12 5.81 -13.98
N THR A 423 -21.25 5.17 -14.27
CA THR A 423 -21.32 3.82 -14.84
C THR A 423 -20.60 3.76 -16.18
N GLY A 424 -19.70 2.79 -16.33
CA GLY A 424 -18.88 2.59 -17.52
C GLY A 424 -17.82 3.66 -17.77
N LEU A 425 -17.75 4.70 -16.94
CA LEU A 425 -16.77 5.79 -17.10
C LEU A 425 -15.49 5.50 -16.33
N THR A 426 -14.36 5.83 -16.95
CA THR A 426 -13.09 5.92 -16.25
C THR A 426 -13.09 7.09 -15.27
N VAL A 427 -12.12 7.08 -14.35
CA VAL A 427 -11.93 8.16 -13.38
C VAL A 427 -11.63 9.49 -14.08
N ASP A 428 -10.86 9.46 -15.17
CA ASP A 428 -10.47 10.67 -15.90
C ASP A 428 -11.64 11.27 -16.67
N GLU A 429 -12.47 10.44 -17.33
CA GLU A 429 -13.70 10.87 -18.00
C GLU A 429 -14.71 11.47 -17.02
N SER A 430 -14.88 10.82 -15.86
CA SER A 430 -15.76 11.32 -14.80
C SER A 430 -15.29 12.69 -14.28
N ALA A 431 -13.98 12.86 -14.09
CA ALA A 431 -13.39 14.14 -13.69
C ALA A 431 -13.50 15.20 -14.80
N GLY A 432 -13.37 14.81 -16.08
CA GLY A 432 -13.58 15.68 -17.23
C GLY A 432 -15.00 16.25 -17.27
N ARG A 433 -16.02 15.40 -17.11
CA ARG A 433 -17.43 15.86 -17.06
C ARG A 433 -17.69 16.86 -15.94
N ILE A 434 -17.10 16.63 -14.76
CA ILE A 434 -17.21 17.57 -13.63
C ILE A 434 -16.50 18.89 -13.96
N LEU A 435 -15.31 18.82 -14.55
CA LEU A 435 -14.55 19.99 -14.94
C LEU A 435 -15.32 20.87 -15.94
N ASP A 436 -15.96 20.26 -16.93
CA ASP A 436 -16.78 20.96 -17.92
C ASP A 436 -17.98 21.70 -17.28
N MET A 437 -18.50 21.19 -16.16
CA MET A 437 -19.56 21.85 -15.40
C MET A 437 -19.03 22.98 -14.49
N ILE A 438 -17.79 22.86 -13.99
CA ILE A 438 -17.13 23.88 -13.18
C ILE A 438 -16.71 25.07 -14.05
N ALA A 439 -16.14 24.78 -15.22
CA ALA A 439 -15.69 25.77 -16.19
C ALA A 439 -16.17 25.33 -17.58
N PRO A 440 -17.41 25.70 -17.96
CA PRO A 440 -17.92 25.43 -19.29
C PRO A 440 -16.97 26.09 -20.28
N GLN A 441 -16.27 25.29 -21.10
CA GLN A 441 -15.55 25.85 -22.22
C GLN A 441 -16.57 26.57 -23.08
N GLN A 442 -16.31 27.83 -23.44
CA GLN A 442 -17.07 28.51 -24.48
C GLN A 442 -16.88 27.67 -25.75
N GLN A 443 -17.84 26.78 -26.03
CA GLN A 443 -17.92 26.14 -27.33
C GLN A 443 -18.07 27.28 -28.35
N HIS A 444 -17.15 27.29 -29.30
CA HIS A 444 -17.06 28.27 -30.38
C HIS A 444 -18.45 28.54 -30.95
N GLN A 445 -18.87 29.82 -30.90
CA GLN A 445 -19.76 30.34 -31.93
C GLN A 445 -19.03 30.16 -33.27
N GLN A 446 -19.51 29.24 -34.09
CA GLN A 446 -19.30 29.28 -35.54
C GLN A 446 -20.20 30.34 -36.15
#